data_AF-A0A7X4CSE8-F1
#
_entry.id   AF-A0A7X4CSE8-F1
#
_cell.length_a   1.000
_cell.length_b   1.000
_cell.length_c   1.000
_cell.angle_alpha   90.00
_cell.angle_beta   90.00
_cell.angle_gamma   90.00
#
_symmetry.space_group_name_H-M   'P 1'
#
loop_
_entity.id
_entity.type
_entity.pdbx_description
1 polymer ?
#
loop_
_entity_poly.entity_id
_entity_poly.type
_entity_poly.pdbx_seq_one_letter_code
_entity_poly.pdbx_strand_id
1 'polypeptide(L)' 'DKRQIEHMVRLQLPGAQISGQDAADALAVAICHAHMSQSRALVMA' A
#
# COMPACT_ATOMS: atom_id res chain seq x y z
N ASP A 1 16.24 3.03 -2.85
CA ASP A 1 16.37 3.51 -1.46
C ASP A 1 15.05 3.24 -0.75
N LYS A 2 15.03 2.60 0.42
CA LYS A 2 13.78 2.12 1.07
C LYS A 2 12.79 3.25 1.41
N ARG A 3 13.24 4.50 1.44
CA ARG A 3 12.39 5.70 1.59
C ARG A 3 11.35 5.86 0.48
N GLN A 4 11.60 5.27 -0.69
CA GLN A 4 10.68 5.34 -1.83
C GLN A 4 9.34 4.64 -1.52
N ILE A 5 9.37 3.54 -0.75
CA ILE A 5 8.16 2.80 -0.38
C ILE A 5 7.30 3.64 0.58
N GLU A 6 7.91 4.18 1.63
CA GLU A 6 7.19 5.08 2.56
C GLU A 6 6.58 6.28 1.83
N HIS A 7 7.32 6.90 0.90
CA HIS A 7 6.82 8.01 0.11
C HIS A 7 5.58 7.62 -0.72
N MET A 8 5.64 6.47 -1.41
CA MET A 8 4.49 5.95 -2.17
C MET A 8 3.30 5.63 -1.29
N VAL A 9 3.52 5.02 -0.11
CA VAL A 9 2.44 4.71 0.84
C VAL A 9 1.77 6.00 1.34
N ARG A 10 2.53 7.06 1.63
CA ARG A 10 1.97 8.37 2.05
C ARG A 10 1.13 9.05 0.96
N LEU A 11 1.46 8.85 -0.31
CA LEU A 11 0.64 9.36 -1.42
C LEU A 11 -0.72 8.65 -1.49
N GLN A 12 -0.73 7.33 -1.23
CA GLN A 12 -1.96 6.54 -1.26
C GLN A 12 -2.79 6.69 0.02
N LEU A 13 -2.15 6.90 1.16
CA LEU A 13 -2.79 7.08 2.47
C LEU A 13 -2.36 8.41 3.11
N PRO A 14 -2.91 9.54 2.65
CA PRO A 14 -2.58 10.84 3.23
C PRO A 14 -2.93 10.88 4.72
N GLY A 15 -1.94 11.15 5.56
CA GLY A 15 -2.09 11.20 7.02
C GLY A 15 -1.75 9.93 7.78
N ALA A 16 -1.34 8.84 7.09
CA ALA A 16 -0.85 7.64 7.77
C ALA A 16 0.42 7.93 8.58
N GLN A 17 0.41 7.56 9.87
CA GLN A 17 1.61 7.56 10.71
C GLN A 17 2.32 6.21 10.53
N ILE A 18 3.45 6.25 9.81
CA ILE A 18 4.23 5.05 9.48
C ILE A 18 5.39 4.93 10.46
N SER A 19 5.38 3.85 11.25
CA SER A 19 6.37 3.62 12.30
C SER A 19 7.53 2.76 11.78
N GLY A 20 8.41 3.38 11.00
CA GLY A 20 9.61 2.74 10.45
C GLY A 20 9.41 2.01 9.12
N GLN A 21 10.51 1.51 8.57
CA GLN A 21 10.56 0.94 7.21
C GLN A 21 9.71 -0.32 7.03
N ASP A 22 9.72 -1.24 8.00
CA ASP A 22 8.99 -2.51 7.88
C ASP A 22 7.47 -2.29 7.94
N ALA A 23 7.03 -1.24 8.66
CA ALA A 23 5.63 -0.81 8.65
C ALA A 23 5.21 -0.25 7.28
N ALA A 24 6.09 0.49 6.60
CA ALA A 24 5.84 0.95 5.24
C ALA A 24 5.69 -0.23 4.27
N ASP A 25 6.57 -1.24 4.38
CA ASP A 25 6.54 -2.43 3.55
C ASP A 25 5.24 -3.24 3.76
N ALA A 26 4.83 -3.43 5.03
CA ALA A 26 3.59 -4.11 5.36
C ALA A 26 2.35 -3.37 4.80
N LEU A 27 2.32 -2.05 4.92
CA LEU A 27 1.23 -1.23 4.35
C LEU A 27 1.21 -1.30 2.82
N ALA A 28 2.37 -1.28 2.16
CA ALA A 28 2.45 -1.39 0.71
C ALA A 28 1.86 -2.72 0.21
N VAL A 29 2.17 -3.84 0.88
CA VAL A 29 1.59 -5.16 0.56
C VAL A 29 0.07 -5.16 0.75
N ALA A 30 -0.43 -4.58 1.85
CA ALA A 30 -1.86 -4.51 2.12
C ALA A 30 -2.61 -3.69 1.05
N ILE A 31 -2.09 -2.52 0.66
CA ILE A 31 -2.65 -1.69 -0.42
C ILE A 31 -2.67 -2.47 -1.74
N CYS A 32 -1.58 -3.18 -2.06
CA CYS A 32 -1.49 -3.98 -3.28
C CYS A 32 -2.57 -5.08 -3.31
N HIS A 33 -2.75 -5.82 -2.21
CA HIS A 33 -3.79 -6.84 -2.10
C HIS A 33 -5.21 -6.24 -2.21
N ALA A 34 -5.47 -5.07 -1.62
CA ALA A 34 -6.76 -4.42 -1.72
C ALA A 34 -7.11 -4.08 -3.19
N HIS A 35 -6.18 -3.46 -3.92
CA HIS A 35 -6.36 -3.17 -5.34
C HIS A 35 -6.48 -4.44 -6.19
N MET A 36 -5.68 -5.47 -5.92
CA MET A 36 -5.75 -6.73 -6.66
C MET A 36 -7.08 -7.46 -6.40
N SER A 37 -7.59 -7.45 -5.15
CA SER A 37 -8.88 -8.05 -4.82
C SER A 37 -10.03 -7.32 -5.51
N GLN A 38 -9.97 -5.99 -5.61
CA GLN A 38 -10.95 -5.20 -6.35
C GLN A 38 -10.91 -5.53 -7.85
N SER A 39 -9.72 -5.55 -8.46
CA SER A 39 -9.54 -5.92 -9.87
C SER A 39 -10.05 -7.33 -10.17
N ARG A 40 -9.78 -8.29 -9.28
CA ARG A 40 -10.28 -9.67 -9.41
C ARG A 40 -11.81 -9.72 -9.32
N ALA A 41 -12.43 -8.95 -8.43
CA ALA A 41 -13.89 -8.89 -8.35
C ALA A 41 -14.51 -8.31 -9.63
N LEU A 42 -13.89 -7.28 -10.23
CA LEU A 42 -14.37 -6.65 -11.46
C LEU A 42 -14.23 -7.54 -12.70
N VAL A 43 -13.19 -8.36 -12.80
CA VAL A 43 -12.97 -9.25 -13.96
C VAL A 43 -13.77 -10.55 -13.88
N MET A 44 -14.19 -10.97 -12.68
CA MET A 44 -14.97 -12.18 -12.46
C MET A 44 -16.49 -11.96 -12.37
N ALA A 45 -16.96 -10.70 -12.47
CA ALA A 45 -18.37 -10.33 -12.54
C ALA A 45 -18.84 -10.28 -14.01
#